data_AF-A0A6A7A4A4-F1
#
_entry.id   AF-A0A6A7A4A4-F1
#
_cell.length_a   1.000
_cell.length_b   1.000
_cell.length_c   1.000
_cell.angle_alpha   90.00
_cell.angle_beta   90.00
_cell.angle_gamma   90.00
#
_symmetry.space_group_name_H-M   'P 1'
#
loop_
_entity.id
_entity.type
_entity.pdbx_description
1 polymer ?
#
loop_
_entity_poly.entity_id
_entity_poly.type
_entity_poly.pdbx_seq_one_letter_code
_entity_poly.pdbx_strand_id
1 'polypeptide(L)'
;METLTRFVFALDGEGEKGIRVLFKALVTCASQTGAFQGVSLPKLSHLLLSIETATGQSGSAPVDAAFDIFLSQLRKHDVSQEGIVQSLLDLIARHAGLKFTVPFLRILRQRRLTLADPASLHQLVANELVAIRESSKVTEKARQHTAYALHICNTVSKLLSNISAIPATSTLQPQLDTLQAQRQLAHILTRAHIDHALPLAYRNVAANISVNDSVNLIHQLAHQYATNNTRTQREAWRAIYYLYRYLQQNSLPIDPLFSKAVVRASIIRPMSENRFVSARRVIWVSHLVARVEGEAVGKQIEADFWTWRGELIRHAKDVYVGVGGHRQDKAHIGTMKKLGLI
;
A
#
# COMPACT_ATOMS: atom_id res chain seq x y z
N MET A 1 -27.42 26.22 5.65
CA MET A 1 -27.22 24.94 4.92
C MET A 1 -25.87 24.31 5.21
N GLU A 2 -24.76 25.06 5.17
CA GLU A 2 -23.43 24.55 5.58
C GLU A 2 -23.42 23.92 6.98
N THR A 3 -24.18 24.49 7.92
CA THR A 3 -24.30 23.94 9.28
C THR A 3 -24.96 22.57 9.28
N LEU A 4 -26.03 22.38 8.50
CA LEU A 4 -26.74 21.11 8.39
C LEU A 4 -25.84 20.05 7.77
N THR A 5 -25.19 20.34 6.63
CA THR A 5 -24.28 19.38 5.98
C THR A 5 -23.13 19.00 6.91
N ARG A 6 -22.49 19.97 7.58
CA ARG A 6 -21.45 19.68 8.59
C ARG A 6 -21.98 18.76 9.70
N PHE A 7 -23.18 18.99 10.22
CA PHE A 7 -23.79 18.13 11.23
C PHE A 7 -24.03 16.71 10.73
N VAL A 8 -24.48 16.54 9.48
CA VAL A 8 -24.72 15.20 8.91
C VAL A 8 -23.42 14.40 8.83
N PHE A 9 -22.35 15.02 8.34
CA PHE A 9 -21.07 14.32 8.16
C PHE A 9 -20.28 14.16 9.47
N ALA A 10 -20.51 15.01 10.47
CA ALA A 10 -19.90 14.90 11.79
C ALA A 10 -20.42 13.71 12.61
N LEU A 11 -21.61 13.17 12.30
CA LEU A 11 -22.20 12.00 12.97
C LEU A 11 -21.55 10.67 12.54
N ASP A 12 -20.36 10.71 11.95
CA ASP A 12 -19.54 9.61 11.43
C ASP A 12 -20.24 8.66 10.42
N GLY A 13 -21.47 8.98 10.02
CA GLY A 13 -22.26 8.19 9.08
C GLY A 13 -22.54 6.76 9.53
N GLU A 14 -22.25 6.42 10.79
CA GLU A 14 -22.45 5.06 11.30
C GLU A 14 -23.92 4.87 11.66
N GLY A 15 -24.63 4.20 10.75
CA GLY A 15 -26.01 3.78 10.93
C GLY A 15 -26.98 4.36 9.91
N GLU A 16 -28.10 3.68 9.79
CA GLU A 16 -29.17 3.95 8.82
C GLU A 16 -29.66 5.42 8.84
N LYS A 17 -29.70 6.03 10.03
CA LYS A 17 -30.11 7.44 10.20
C LYS A 17 -29.15 8.42 9.52
N GLY A 18 -27.83 8.17 9.58
CA GLY A 18 -26.82 9.05 8.98
C GLY A 18 -26.95 9.11 7.46
N ILE A 19 -27.13 7.95 6.82
CA ILE A 19 -27.28 7.84 5.37
C ILE A 19 -28.57 8.52 4.88
N ARG A 20 -29.70 8.36 5.61
CA ARG A 20 -30.96 9.03 5.25
C ARG A 20 -30.84 10.55 5.32
N VAL A 21 -30.25 11.07 6.39
CA VAL A 21 -30.04 12.51 6.56
C VAL A 21 -29.07 13.03 5.48
N LEU A 22 -28.06 12.25 5.13
CA LEU A 22 -27.14 12.53 4.02
C LEU A 22 -27.89 12.70 2.71
N PHE A 23 -28.71 11.74 2.28
CA PHE A 23 -29.44 11.90 1.02
C PHE A 23 -30.41 13.06 1.01
N LYS A 24 -31.11 13.32 2.12
CA LYS A 24 -31.99 14.50 2.22
C LYS A 24 -31.18 15.78 2.03
N ALA A 25 -30.06 15.93 2.72
CA ALA A 25 -29.18 17.08 2.59
C ALA A 25 -28.63 17.22 1.15
N LEU A 26 -28.19 16.11 0.56
CA LEU A 26 -27.66 16.06 -0.79
C LEU A 26 -28.70 16.48 -1.84
N VAL A 27 -29.94 15.99 -1.75
CA VAL A 27 -31.01 16.38 -2.68
C VAL A 27 -31.41 17.84 -2.47
N THR A 28 -31.48 18.32 -1.23
CA THR A 28 -31.75 19.74 -0.95
C THR A 28 -30.65 20.65 -1.50
N CYS A 29 -29.38 20.26 -1.40
CA CYS A 29 -28.29 21.03 -2.00
C CYS A 29 -28.29 20.96 -3.54
N ALA A 30 -28.59 19.80 -4.12
CA ALA A 30 -28.71 19.64 -5.57
C ALA A 30 -29.87 20.48 -6.14
N SER A 31 -30.97 20.66 -5.41
CA SER A 31 -32.07 21.55 -5.85
C SER A 31 -31.70 23.02 -5.83
N GLN A 32 -30.82 23.43 -4.92
CA GLN A 32 -30.35 24.82 -4.83
C GLN A 32 -29.30 25.17 -5.89
N THR A 33 -28.55 24.17 -6.39
CA THR A 33 -27.48 24.37 -7.39
C THR A 33 -27.98 24.32 -8.84
N GLY A 34 -29.29 24.20 -9.05
CA GLY A 34 -29.87 24.06 -10.40
C GLY A 34 -29.60 22.68 -11.02
N ALA A 35 -29.05 21.70 -10.30
CA ALA A 35 -28.81 20.35 -10.82
C ALA A 35 -30.10 19.62 -11.22
N PHE A 36 -31.25 20.08 -10.71
CA PHE A 36 -32.58 19.61 -11.09
C PHE A 36 -33.32 20.58 -12.01
N GLN A 37 -32.62 21.49 -12.71
CA GLN A 37 -33.26 22.37 -13.69
C GLN A 37 -34.01 21.53 -14.73
N GLY A 38 -35.31 21.80 -14.90
CA GLY A 38 -36.19 21.04 -15.79
C GLY A 38 -36.85 19.81 -15.16
N VAL A 39 -36.57 19.46 -13.91
CA VAL A 39 -37.28 18.39 -13.19
C VAL A 39 -38.48 18.99 -12.44
N SER A 40 -39.68 18.48 -12.68
CA SER A 40 -40.88 18.96 -12.00
C SER A 40 -40.88 18.63 -10.51
N LEU A 41 -41.46 19.52 -9.68
CA LEU A 41 -41.55 19.32 -8.23
C LEU A 41 -42.22 17.99 -7.84
N PRO A 42 -43.32 17.53 -8.47
CA PRO A 42 -43.90 16.22 -8.16
C PRO A 42 -42.93 15.06 -8.42
N LYS A 43 -42.13 15.16 -9.49
CA LYS A 43 -41.13 14.16 -9.84
C LYS A 43 -39.99 14.11 -8.82
N LEU A 44 -39.55 15.27 -8.31
CA LEU A 44 -38.58 15.35 -7.22
C LEU A 44 -39.11 14.77 -5.90
N SER A 45 -40.36 15.07 -5.54
CA SER A 45 -41.01 14.50 -4.35
C SER A 45 -41.11 12.98 -4.44
N HIS A 46 -41.49 12.45 -5.61
CA HIS A 46 -41.56 11.01 -5.83
C HIS A 46 -40.17 10.35 -5.77
N LEU A 47 -39.14 10.98 -6.34
CA LEU A 47 -37.76 10.52 -6.26
C LEU A 47 -37.30 10.44 -4.79
N LEU A 48 -37.55 11.48 -4.00
CA LEU A 48 -37.19 11.51 -2.57
C LEU A 48 -37.87 10.39 -1.78
N LEU A 49 -39.18 10.19 -1.98
CA LEU A 49 -39.93 9.11 -1.35
C LEU A 49 -39.41 7.72 -1.76
N SER A 50 -39.05 7.55 -3.03
CA SER A 50 -38.48 6.29 -3.53
C SER A 50 -37.10 6.00 -2.93
N ILE A 51 -36.24 7.01 -2.81
CA ILE A 51 -34.94 6.89 -2.13
C ILE A 51 -35.14 6.56 -0.65
N GLU A 52 -36.04 7.24 0.04
CA GLU A 52 -36.32 7.00 1.46
C GLU A 52 -36.85 5.57 1.70
N THR A 53 -37.73 5.09 0.81
CA THR A 53 -38.27 3.73 0.87
C THR A 53 -37.19 2.68 0.58
N ALA A 54 -36.40 2.88 -0.49
CA ALA A 54 -35.36 1.94 -0.88
C ALA A 54 -34.23 1.87 0.16
N THR A 55 -33.83 3.00 0.74
CA THR A 55 -32.82 3.03 1.81
C THR A 55 -33.36 2.45 3.12
N GLY A 56 -34.64 2.62 3.43
CA GLY A 56 -35.26 2.01 4.60
C GLY A 56 -35.43 0.50 4.50
N GLN A 57 -35.66 -0.04 3.30
CA GLN A 57 -35.69 -1.49 3.09
C GLN A 57 -34.31 -2.15 3.16
N SER A 58 -33.25 -1.38 2.87
CA SER A 58 -31.88 -1.89 2.83
C SER A 58 -31.23 -2.04 4.22
N GLY A 59 -31.87 -1.55 5.28
CA GLY A 59 -31.35 -1.61 6.66
C GLY A 59 -30.01 -0.87 6.82
N SER A 60 -29.10 -1.43 7.63
CA SER A 60 -27.71 -0.94 7.79
C SER A 60 -26.85 -1.28 6.57
N ALA A 61 -27.31 -0.92 5.38
CA ALA A 61 -26.54 -1.09 4.15
C ALA A 61 -25.26 -0.24 4.20
N PRO A 62 -24.15 -0.75 3.65
CA PRO A 62 -22.92 0.02 3.57
C PRO A 62 -23.11 1.23 2.64
N VAL A 63 -22.29 2.27 2.84
CA VAL A 63 -22.40 3.57 2.18
C VAL A 63 -22.33 3.46 0.64
N ASP A 64 -21.58 2.51 0.11
CA ASP A 64 -21.50 2.22 -1.32
C ASP A 64 -22.83 1.70 -1.87
N ALA A 65 -23.48 0.75 -1.20
CA ALA A 65 -24.82 0.27 -1.59
C ALA A 65 -25.86 1.40 -1.56
N ALA A 66 -25.76 2.29 -0.57
CA ALA A 66 -26.62 3.45 -0.47
C ALA A 66 -26.46 4.41 -1.68
N PHE A 67 -25.23 4.75 -2.06
CA PHE A 67 -24.97 5.56 -3.25
C PHE A 67 -25.44 4.87 -4.54
N ASP A 68 -25.28 3.56 -4.62
CA ASP A 68 -25.75 2.78 -5.76
C ASP A 68 -27.28 2.83 -5.90
N ILE A 69 -28.01 2.62 -4.79
CA ILE A 69 -29.47 2.76 -4.73
C ILE A 69 -29.87 4.17 -5.17
N PHE A 70 -29.22 5.21 -4.63
CA PHE A 70 -29.52 6.59 -4.99
C PHE A 70 -29.38 6.84 -6.50
N LEU A 71 -28.26 6.44 -7.10
CA LEU A 71 -28.04 6.60 -8.55
C LEU A 71 -29.00 5.72 -9.38
N SER A 72 -29.40 4.55 -8.89
CA SER A 72 -30.45 3.73 -9.50
C SER A 72 -31.79 4.48 -9.56
N GLN A 73 -32.18 5.14 -8.47
CA GLN A 73 -33.42 5.90 -8.42
C GLN A 73 -33.39 7.10 -9.37
N LEU A 74 -32.26 7.82 -9.46
CA LEU A 74 -32.11 8.89 -10.45
C LEU A 74 -32.32 8.39 -11.88
N ARG A 75 -31.73 7.24 -12.21
CA ARG A 75 -31.89 6.61 -13.54
C ARG A 75 -33.34 6.21 -13.80
N LYS A 76 -33.99 5.57 -12.83
CA LYS A 76 -35.38 5.09 -12.93
C LYS A 76 -36.36 6.23 -13.17
N HIS A 77 -36.03 7.42 -12.66
CA HIS A 77 -36.83 8.62 -12.85
C HIS A 77 -36.34 9.49 -13.99
N ASP A 78 -35.51 9.02 -14.93
CA ASP A 78 -35.03 9.83 -16.08
C ASP A 78 -34.51 11.22 -15.67
N VAL A 79 -33.72 11.28 -14.59
CA VAL A 79 -33.06 12.51 -14.14
C VAL A 79 -31.61 12.48 -14.60
N SER A 80 -31.12 13.58 -15.19
CA SER A 80 -29.72 13.70 -15.60
C SER A 80 -28.79 13.48 -14.42
N GLN A 81 -27.89 12.51 -14.55
CA GLN A 81 -27.01 12.11 -13.45
C GLN A 81 -25.78 12.99 -13.34
N GLU A 82 -25.31 13.58 -14.44
CA GLU A 82 -24.02 14.28 -14.48
C GLU A 82 -23.98 15.49 -13.54
N GLY A 83 -24.95 16.39 -13.65
CA GLY A 83 -25.03 17.59 -12.80
C GLY A 83 -25.23 17.23 -11.32
N ILE A 84 -26.03 16.21 -11.03
CA ILE A 84 -26.25 15.76 -9.66
C ILE A 84 -24.98 15.13 -9.10
N VAL A 85 -24.33 14.23 -9.84
CA VAL A 85 -23.08 13.58 -9.43
C VAL A 85 -22.00 14.64 -9.13
N GLN A 86 -21.89 15.69 -9.96
CA GLN A 86 -20.95 16.78 -9.71
C GLN A 86 -21.28 17.54 -8.43
N SER A 87 -22.54 17.95 -8.23
CA SER A 87 -22.97 18.62 -7.00
C SER A 87 -22.77 17.75 -5.75
N LEU A 88 -23.04 16.45 -5.86
CA LEU A 88 -22.80 15.48 -4.79
C LEU A 88 -21.32 15.38 -4.44
N LEU A 89 -20.47 15.28 -5.46
CA LEU A 89 -19.04 15.18 -5.30
C LEU A 89 -18.49 16.39 -4.55
N ASP A 90 -18.90 17.58 -4.94
CA ASP A 90 -18.54 18.84 -4.29
C ASP A 90 -18.94 18.87 -2.82
N LEU A 91 -20.15 18.43 -2.49
CA LEU A 91 -20.65 18.37 -1.11
C LEU A 91 -19.86 17.36 -0.27
N ILE A 92 -19.61 16.17 -0.82
CA ILE A 92 -18.80 15.14 -0.17
C ILE A 92 -17.38 15.67 0.05
N ALA A 93 -16.79 16.31 -0.96
CA ALA A 93 -15.44 16.86 -0.88
C ALA A 93 -15.32 17.93 0.22
N ARG A 94 -16.30 18.84 0.31
CA ARG A 94 -16.29 19.96 1.27
C ARG A 94 -16.60 19.55 2.71
N HIS A 95 -17.40 18.51 2.92
CA HIS A 95 -17.98 18.26 4.23
C HIS A 95 -17.79 16.85 4.78
N ALA A 96 -17.67 15.84 3.93
CA ALA A 96 -17.51 14.44 4.34
C ALA A 96 -16.04 14.03 4.47
N GLY A 97 -15.17 14.67 3.69
CA GLY A 97 -13.78 14.30 3.56
C GLY A 97 -13.56 13.02 2.75
N LEU A 98 -12.33 12.51 2.84
CA LEU A 98 -11.84 11.45 1.94
C LEU A 98 -12.47 10.07 2.20
N LYS A 99 -12.92 9.77 3.44
CA LYS A 99 -13.51 8.48 3.84
C LYS A 99 -14.76 8.15 3.01
N PHE A 100 -15.65 9.13 2.79
CA PHE A 100 -16.89 8.97 2.02
C PHE A 100 -16.68 9.13 0.52
N THR A 101 -15.59 9.80 0.12
CA THR A 101 -15.23 10.01 -1.29
C THR A 101 -14.93 8.70 -1.99
N VAL A 102 -14.18 7.78 -1.36
CA VAL A 102 -13.77 6.52 -2.00
C VAL A 102 -14.94 5.61 -2.38
N PRO A 103 -15.90 5.29 -1.47
CA PRO A 103 -17.09 4.54 -1.83
C PRO A 103 -17.85 5.16 -3.01
N PHE A 104 -18.05 6.48 -2.98
CA PHE A 104 -18.76 7.19 -4.04
C PHE A 104 -18.06 7.06 -5.40
N LEU A 105 -16.75 7.32 -5.45
CA LEU A 105 -15.95 7.17 -6.68
C LEU A 105 -15.95 5.73 -7.21
N ARG A 106 -15.98 4.71 -6.34
CA ARG A 106 -16.07 3.30 -6.78
C ARG A 106 -17.39 3.03 -7.49
N ILE A 107 -18.50 3.54 -6.96
CA ILE A 107 -19.82 3.41 -7.59
C ILE A 107 -19.84 4.12 -8.95
N LEU A 108 -19.30 5.35 -9.03
CA LEU A 108 -19.20 6.07 -10.31
C LEU A 108 -18.43 5.27 -11.36
N ARG A 109 -17.28 4.69 -10.97
CA ARG A 109 -16.48 3.82 -11.84
C ARG A 109 -17.26 2.58 -12.28
N GLN A 110 -17.94 1.90 -11.35
CA GLN A 110 -18.72 0.69 -11.65
C GLN A 110 -19.84 0.99 -12.65
N ARG A 111 -20.49 2.16 -12.51
CA ARG A 111 -21.55 2.63 -13.41
C ARG A 111 -21.04 3.29 -14.68
N ARG A 112 -19.72 3.42 -14.87
CA ARG A 112 -19.07 4.10 -16.00
C ARG A 112 -19.56 5.55 -16.16
N LEU A 113 -19.85 6.22 -15.04
CA LEU A 113 -20.22 7.64 -15.03
C LEU A 113 -18.95 8.46 -14.99
N THR A 114 -18.82 9.43 -15.90
CA THR A 114 -17.66 10.32 -15.98
C THR A 114 -17.84 11.55 -15.10
N LEU A 115 -16.71 12.06 -14.58
CA LEU A 115 -16.68 13.33 -13.86
C LEU A 115 -16.22 14.45 -14.78
N ALA A 116 -17.04 15.50 -14.88
CA ALA A 116 -16.76 16.68 -15.70
C ALA A 116 -15.64 17.53 -15.07
N ASP A 117 -15.71 17.79 -13.76
CA ASP A 117 -14.72 18.61 -13.05
C ASP A 117 -14.26 17.95 -11.73
N PRO A 118 -13.04 17.39 -11.66
CA PRO A 118 -12.51 16.81 -10.44
C PRO A 118 -11.85 17.84 -9.50
N ALA A 119 -11.91 19.16 -9.77
CA ALA A 119 -11.16 20.19 -9.04
C ALA A 119 -11.38 20.15 -7.52
N SER A 120 -12.63 20.03 -7.06
CA SER A 120 -12.97 19.95 -5.63
C SER A 120 -12.28 18.78 -4.92
N LEU A 121 -12.14 17.63 -5.59
CA LEU A 121 -11.45 16.47 -5.03
C LEU A 121 -9.93 16.62 -5.07
N HIS A 122 -9.39 17.22 -6.12
CA HIS A 122 -7.97 17.55 -6.15
C HIS A 122 -7.60 18.51 -5.03
N GLN A 123 -8.43 19.52 -4.77
CA GLN A 123 -8.22 20.44 -3.65
C GLN A 123 -8.32 19.73 -2.30
N LEU A 124 -9.29 18.83 -2.13
CA LEU A 124 -9.41 18.04 -0.90
C LEU A 124 -8.15 17.18 -0.66
N VAL A 125 -7.67 16.48 -1.68
CA VAL A 125 -6.43 15.69 -1.59
C VAL A 125 -5.23 16.58 -1.30
N ALA A 126 -5.11 17.73 -1.97
CA ALA A 126 -4.02 18.68 -1.75
C ALA A 126 -4.01 19.20 -0.30
N ASN A 127 -5.17 19.57 0.24
CA ASN A 127 -5.30 20.03 1.63
C ASN A 127 -4.90 18.93 2.63
N GLU A 128 -5.31 17.68 2.40
CA GLU A 128 -4.92 16.56 3.25
C GLU A 128 -3.40 16.31 3.20
N LEU A 129 -2.78 16.46 2.02
CA LEU A 129 -1.32 16.31 1.87
C LEU A 129 -0.55 17.40 2.61
N VAL A 130 -1.06 18.65 2.61
CA VAL A 130 -0.51 19.74 3.41
C VAL A 130 -0.60 19.41 4.91
N ALA A 131 -1.76 18.95 5.38
CA ALA A 131 -1.95 18.56 6.78
C ALA A 131 -1.02 17.40 7.20
N ILE A 132 -0.79 16.43 6.31
CA ILE A 132 0.15 15.32 6.54
C ILE A 132 1.59 15.84 6.67
N ARG A 133 2.00 16.81 5.84
CA ARG A 133 3.34 17.40 5.88
C ARG A 133 3.59 18.20 7.15
N GLU A 134 2.59 18.92 7.62
CA GLU A 134 2.68 19.76 8.82
C GLU A 134 2.59 18.96 10.12
N SER A 135 2.12 17.70 10.06
CA SER A 135 2.02 16.83 11.22
C SER A 135 3.40 16.38 11.72
N SER A 136 3.93 17.08 12.72
CA SER A 136 5.19 16.75 13.41
C SER A 136 5.07 15.65 14.49
N LYS A 137 3.86 15.14 14.76
CA LYS A 137 3.59 14.24 15.89
C LYS A 137 4.14 12.83 15.67
N VAL A 138 5.09 12.42 16.51
CA VAL A 138 5.73 11.10 16.51
C VAL A 138 4.98 10.12 17.43
N THR A 139 3.66 9.95 17.26
CA THR A 139 2.92 8.88 17.97
C THR A 139 2.60 7.73 17.02
N GLU A 140 2.48 6.50 17.53
CA GLU A 140 2.03 5.36 16.72
C GLU A 140 0.65 5.61 16.11
N LYS A 141 -0.28 6.18 16.89
CA LYS A 141 -1.61 6.57 16.41
C LYS A 141 -1.52 7.58 15.26
N ALA A 142 -0.65 8.60 15.37
CA ALA A 142 -0.43 9.55 14.28
C ALA A 142 0.17 8.86 13.04
N ARG A 143 1.15 7.96 13.22
CA ARG A 143 1.73 7.18 12.11
C ARG A 143 0.69 6.34 11.37
N GLN A 144 -0.22 5.67 12.10
CA GLN A 144 -1.32 4.90 11.52
C GLN A 144 -2.32 5.80 10.80
N HIS A 145 -2.65 6.95 11.37
CA HIS A 145 -3.52 7.94 10.74
C HIS A 145 -2.91 8.46 9.43
N THR A 146 -1.65 8.90 9.43
CA THR A 146 -0.94 9.33 8.22
C THR A 146 -0.86 8.22 7.19
N ALA A 147 -0.63 6.98 7.62
CA ALA A 147 -0.60 5.82 6.73
C ALA A 147 -1.94 5.59 6.02
N TYR A 148 -3.04 5.70 6.77
CA TYR A 148 -4.39 5.57 6.27
C TYR A 148 -4.77 6.73 5.34
N ALA A 149 -4.48 7.97 5.74
CA ALA A 149 -4.76 9.17 4.95
C ALA A 149 -4.03 9.14 3.59
N LEU A 150 -2.73 8.82 3.57
CA LEU A 150 -1.97 8.65 2.31
C LEU A 150 -2.56 7.53 1.43
N HIS A 151 -2.96 6.42 2.03
CA HIS A 151 -3.59 5.32 1.30
C HIS A 151 -4.91 5.75 0.65
N ILE A 152 -5.74 6.50 1.38
CA ILE A 152 -6.98 7.03 0.82
C ILE A 152 -6.69 8.03 -0.29
N CYS A 153 -5.78 9.00 -0.09
CA CYS A 153 -5.43 9.99 -1.12
C CYS A 153 -4.94 9.33 -2.42
N ASN A 154 -4.10 8.30 -2.31
CA ASN A 154 -3.64 7.51 -3.45
C ASN A 154 -4.80 6.75 -4.13
N THR A 155 -5.72 6.19 -3.33
CA THR A 155 -6.91 5.51 -3.85
C THR A 155 -7.84 6.47 -4.60
N VAL A 156 -8.10 7.66 -4.03
CA VAL A 156 -8.90 8.72 -4.68
C VAL A 156 -8.23 9.16 -5.97
N SER A 157 -6.93 9.44 -5.95
CA SER A 157 -6.19 9.89 -7.14
C SER A 157 -6.24 8.86 -8.28
N LYS A 158 -6.07 7.56 -7.97
CA LYS A 158 -6.20 6.46 -8.94
C LYS A 158 -7.62 6.26 -9.45
N LEU A 159 -8.63 6.50 -8.62
CA LEU A 159 -10.02 6.41 -9.07
C LEU A 159 -10.35 7.60 -9.99
N LEU A 160 -9.92 8.81 -9.62
CA LEU A 160 -10.09 10.01 -10.44
C LEU A 160 -9.46 9.88 -11.82
N SER A 161 -8.23 9.34 -11.92
CA SER A 161 -7.57 9.14 -13.20
C SER A 161 -8.29 8.16 -14.13
N ASN A 162 -9.19 7.33 -13.59
CA ASN A 162 -9.99 6.37 -14.37
C ASN A 162 -11.39 6.90 -14.74
N ILE A 163 -11.87 7.94 -14.05
CA ILE A 163 -13.26 8.41 -14.13
C ILE A 163 -13.37 9.81 -14.74
N SER A 164 -12.34 10.64 -14.58
CA SER A 164 -12.36 12.01 -15.10
C SER A 164 -12.19 12.02 -16.62
N ALA A 165 -13.01 12.82 -17.29
CA ALA A 165 -12.87 13.08 -18.73
C ALA A 165 -11.66 13.98 -19.04
N ILE A 166 -11.28 14.83 -18.07
CA ILE A 166 -10.11 15.69 -18.17
C ILE A 166 -8.92 14.89 -17.65
N PRO A 167 -7.84 14.69 -18.44
CA PRO A 167 -6.62 14.13 -17.91
C PRO A 167 -6.07 15.10 -16.88
N ALA A 168 -6.37 14.84 -15.60
CA ALA A 168 -5.86 15.63 -14.51
C ALA A 168 -4.35 15.69 -14.66
N THR A 169 -3.81 16.90 -14.88
CA THR A 169 -2.37 17.15 -14.79
C THR A 169 -1.91 16.54 -13.48
N SER A 170 -1.04 15.53 -13.59
CA SER A 170 -0.69 14.55 -12.56
C SER A 170 0.06 15.13 -11.35
N THR A 171 -0.08 16.42 -11.06
CA THR A 171 0.72 17.19 -10.10
C THR A 171 0.67 16.63 -8.67
N LEU A 172 -0.42 15.97 -8.27
CA LEU A 172 -0.56 15.38 -6.94
C LEU A 172 0.13 14.02 -6.79
N GLN A 173 0.27 13.24 -7.88
CA GLN A 173 0.81 11.88 -7.80
C GLN A 173 2.29 11.87 -7.34
N PRO A 174 3.20 12.71 -7.89
CA PRO A 174 4.57 12.83 -7.38
C PRO A 174 4.64 13.22 -5.91
N GLN A 175 3.72 14.07 -5.44
CA GLN A 175 3.67 14.47 -4.04
C GLN A 175 3.25 13.32 -3.13
N LEU A 176 2.26 12.53 -3.54
CA LEU A 176 1.84 11.32 -2.85
C LEU A 176 2.96 10.29 -2.78
N ASP A 177 3.61 10.04 -3.91
CA ASP A 177 4.71 9.07 -3.99
C ASP A 177 5.87 9.51 -3.09
N THR A 178 6.21 10.80 -3.10
CA THR A 178 7.25 11.37 -2.21
C THR A 178 6.90 11.19 -0.73
N LEU A 179 5.67 11.51 -0.31
CA LEU A 179 5.25 11.36 1.09
C LEU A 179 5.17 9.90 1.50
N GLN A 180 4.74 9.01 0.59
CA GLN A 180 4.72 7.58 0.84
C GLN A 180 6.15 7.03 1.00
N ALA A 181 7.10 7.45 0.15
CA ALA A 181 8.51 7.08 0.25
C ALA A 181 9.13 7.57 1.57
N GLN A 182 8.88 8.83 1.96
CA GLN A 182 9.36 9.40 3.23
C GLN A 182 8.81 8.64 4.43
N ARG A 183 7.52 8.32 4.44
CA ARG A 183 6.91 7.51 5.52
C ARG A 183 7.54 6.12 5.62
N GLN A 184 7.73 5.44 4.49
CA GLN A 184 8.36 4.12 4.47
C GLN A 184 9.80 4.18 4.98
N LEU A 185 10.57 5.20 4.57
CA LEU A 185 11.92 5.44 5.05
C LEU A 185 11.92 5.71 6.57
N ALA A 186 11.04 6.59 7.06
CA ALA A 186 10.91 6.86 8.50
C ALA A 186 10.66 5.58 9.31
N HIS A 187 9.84 4.66 8.78
CA HIS A 187 9.60 3.37 9.41
C HIS A 187 10.87 2.49 9.43
N ILE A 188 11.64 2.46 8.34
CA ILE A 188 12.92 1.75 8.25
C ILE A 188 13.91 2.32 9.27
N LEU A 189 14.06 3.64 9.32
CA LEU A 189 14.96 4.33 10.25
C LEU A 189 14.57 4.06 11.71
N THR A 190 13.27 4.13 12.03
CA THR A 190 12.77 3.83 13.38
C THR A 190 13.14 2.40 13.80
N ARG A 191 12.94 1.41 12.90
CA ARG A 191 13.33 0.03 13.19
C ARG A 191 14.83 -0.09 13.34
N ALA A 192 15.61 0.44 12.41
CA ALA A 192 17.07 0.40 12.45
C ALA A 192 17.64 1.06 13.72
N HIS A 193 16.97 2.11 14.24
CA HIS A 193 17.33 2.76 15.50
C HIS A 193 17.16 1.83 16.69
N ILE A 194 15.97 1.22 16.84
CA ILE A 194 15.66 0.24 17.90
C ILE A 194 16.65 -0.93 17.87
N ASP A 195 17.03 -1.31 16.66
CA ASP A 195 17.92 -2.42 16.34
C ASP A 195 19.42 -2.11 16.49
N HIS A 196 19.77 -0.88 16.92
CA HIS A 196 21.13 -0.33 16.97
C HIS A 196 21.92 -0.50 15.66
N ALA A 197 21.20 -0.51 14.54
CA ALA A 197 21.75 -0.72 13.20
C ALA A 197 21.98 0.60 12.42
N LEU A 198 21.59 1.76 12.96
CA LEU A 198 21.86 3.03 12.30
C LEU A 198 23.33 3.46 12.46
N PRO A 199 24.02 3.83 11.37
CA PRO A 199 25.34 4.46 11.45
C PRO A 199 25.27 5.78 12.24
N LEU A 200 26.37 6.14 12.90
CA LEU A 200 26.44 7.33 13.76
C LEU A 200 26.01 8.62 13.04
N ALA A 201 26.40 8.78 11.78
CA ALA A 201 26.05 9.94 10.95
C ALA A 201 24.54 10.12 10.75
N TYR A 202 23.73 9.06 10.88
CA TYR A 202 22.30 9.07 10.60
C TYR A 202 21.41 8.95 11.84
N ARG A 203 21.98 8.95 13.06
CA ARG A 203 21.18 8.78 14.29
C ARG A 203 20.22 9.93 14.57
N ASN A 204 20.58 11.14 14.16
CA ASN A 204 19.80 12.36 14.40
C ASN A 204 19.08 12.85 13.12
N VAL A 205 19.13 12.06 12.05
CA VAL A 205 18.67 12.48 10.73
C VAL A 205 17.18 12.18 10.58
N ALA A 206 16.42 13.20 10.19
CA ALA A 206 15.00 13.05 9.87
C ALA A 206 14.82 12.34 8.52
N ALA A 207 13.60 11.85 8.24
CA ALA A 207 13.29 11.10 7.01
C ALA A 207 13.26 11.98 5.74
N ASN A 208 13.68 13.24 5.82
CA ASN A 208 13.72 14.22 4.73
C ASN A 208 15.12 14.33 4.08
N ILE A 209 15.91 13.26 4.09
CA ILE A 209 17.20 13.20 3.39
C ILE A 209 17.06 13.18 1.87
N SER A 210 18.15 13.51 1.18
CA SER A 210 18.20 13.41 -0.27
C SER A 210 17.97 11.96 -0.73
N VAL A 211 17.47 11.79 -1.95
CA VAL A 211 17.21 10.45 -2.52
C VAL A 211 18.50 9.63 -2.55
N ASN A 212 19.63 10.22 -2.93
CA ASN A 212 20.93 9.53 -2.98
C ASN A 212 21.40 9.09 -1.58
N ASP A 213 21.24 9.95 -0.56
CA ASP A 213 21.59 9.57 0.81
C ASP A 213 20.68 8.45 1.32
N SER A 214 19.40 8.49 0.97
CA SER A 214 18.46 7.42 1.32
C SER A 214 18.87 6.09 0.70
N VAL A 215 19.27 6.09 -0.57
CA VAL A 215 19.78 4.91 -1.28
C VAL A 215 21.03 4.40 -0.55
N ASN A 216 22.04 5.24 -0.36
CA ASN A 216 23.30 4.86 0.30
C ASN A 216 23.06 4.27 1.69
N LEU A 217 22.20 4.90 2.50
CA LEU A 217 21.85 4.42 3.83
C LEU A 217 21.16 3.05 3.79
N ILE A 218 20.22 2.84 2.87
CA ILE A 218 19.56 1.54 2.70
C ILE A 218 20.57 0.45 2.32
N HIS A 219 21.54 0.75 1.46
CA HIS A 219 22.61 -0.18 1.08
C HIS A 219 23.51 -0.51 2.28
N GLN A 220 23.88 0.48 3.09
CA GLN A 220 24.66 0.30 4.31
C GLN A 220 23.91 -0.53 5.36
N LEU A 221 22.63 -0.26 5.58
CA LEU A 221 21.78 -1.03 6.48
C LEU A 221 21.69 -2.49 6.04
N ALA A 222 21.50 -2.74 4.74
CA ALA A 222 21.47 -4.10 4.21
C ALA A 222 22.78 -4.84 4.50
N HIS A 223 23.91 -4.19 4.25
CA HIS A 223 25.23 -4.74 4.54
C HIS A 223 25.39 -5.07 6.04
N GLN A 224 25.04 -4.13 6.93
CA GLN A 224 25.12 -4.33 8.37
C GLN A 224 24.20 -5.45 8.86
N TYR A 225 22.98 -5.57 8.34
CA TYR A 225 22.10 -6.68 8.67
C TYR A 225 22.65 -8.04 8.19
N ALA A 226 23.36 -8.06 7.06
CA ALA A 226 23.95 -9.28 6.52
C ALA A 226 25.21 -9.73 7.27
N THR A 227 25.98 -8.80 7.85
CA THR A 227 27.19 -9.09 8.61
C THR A 227 26.96 -9.28 10.10
N ASN A 228 25.83 -8.80 10.63
CA ASN A 228 25.51 -8.92 12.04
C ASN A 228 25.08 -10.35 12.43
N ASN A 229 25.91 -11.00 13.23
CA ASN A 229 25.69 -12.36 13.73
C ASN A 229 24.74 -12.45 14.93
N THR A 230 24.38 -11.33 15.57
CA THR A 230 23.42 -11.32 16.70
C THR A 230 21.98 -11.59 16.27
N ARG A 231 21.66 -11.31 15.00
CA ARG A 231 20.37 -11.65 14.39
C ARG A 231 20.38 -13.07 13.89
N THR A 232 19.24 -13.75 13.94
CA THR A 232 19.08 -15.01 13.20
C THR A 232 19.09 -14.75 11.69
N GLN A 233 19.49 -15.76 10.90
CA GLN A 233 19.43 -15.69 9.43
C GLN A 233 18.04 -15.27 8.91
N ARG A 234 16.96 -15.71 9.57
CA ARG A 234 15.58 -15.37 9.17
C ARG A 234 15.28 -13.90 9.38
N GLU A 235 15.71 -13.33 10.50
CA GLU A 235 15.54 -11.90 10.80
C GLU A 235 16.36 -11.04 9.85
N ALA A 236 17.63 -11.39 9.64
CA ALA A 236 18.51 -10.68 8.70
C ALA A 236 17.91 -10.69 7.28
N TRP A 237 17.47 -11.86 6.79
CA TRP A 237 16.81 -11.97 5.49
C TRP A 237 15.53 -11.12 5.40
N ARG A 238 14.66 -11.18 6.41
CA ARG A 238 13.42 -10.37 6.42
C ARG A 238 13.71 -8.89 6.40
N ALA A 239 14.68 -8.41 7.19
CA ALA A 239 15.09 -7.02 7.23
C ALA A 239 15.57 -6.55 5.85
N ILE A 240 16.52 -7.28 5.24
CA ILE A 240 17.04 -6.96 3.91
C ILE A 240 15.94 -7.02 2.84
N TYR A 241 15.01 -7.97 2.93
CA TYR A 241 13.89 -8.05 1.99
C TYR A 241 12.95 -6.84 2.08
N TYR A 242 12.72 -6.28 3.28
CA TYR A 242 11.97 -5.02 3.41
C TYR A 242 12.70 -3.85 2.78
N LEU A 243 14.02 -3.77 2.93
CA LEU A 243 14.85 -2.77 2.26
C LEU A 243 14.79 -2.90 0.72
N TYR A 244 14.85 -4.14 0.21
CA TYR A 244 14.69 -4.43 -1.22
C TYR A 244 13.33 -3.94 -1.74
N ARG A 245 12.25 -4.23 -1.00
CA ARG A 245 10.91 -3.78 -1.36
C ARG A 245 10.81 -2.26 -1.40
N TYR A 246 11.45 -1.56 -0.47
CA TYR A 246 11.50 -0.10 -0.48
C TYR A 246 12.19 0.43 -1.74
N LEU A 247 13.37 -0.09 -2.09
CA LEU A 247 14.08 0.33 -3.30
C LEU A 247 13.24 0.07 -4.56
N GLN A 248 12.65 -1.13 -4.69
CA GLN A 248 11.82 -1.48 -5.85
C GLN A 248 10.54 -0.65 -5.96
N GLN A 249 9.83 -0.43 -4.85
CA GLN A 249 8.55 0.31 -4.87
C GLN A 249 8.74 1.77 -5.26
N ASN A 250 9.91 2.34 -4.95
CA ASN A 250 10.23 3.74 -5.23
C ASN A 250 11.14 3.88 -6.46
N SER A 251 11.32 2.81 -7.26
CA SER A 251 12.17 2.77 -8.45
C SER A 251 13.60 3.29 -8.21
N LEU A 252 14.14 3.00 -7.02
CA LEU A 252 15.48 3.40 -6.62
C LEU A 252 16.52 2.38 -7.09
N PRO A 253 17.74 2.83 -7.42
CA PRO A 253 18.81 1.94 -7.85
C PRO A 253 19.20 0.94 -6.76
N ILE A 254 19.66 -0.22 -7.21
CA ILE A 254 20.24 -1.26 -6.36
C ILE A 254 21.69 -1.41 -6.80
N ASP A 255 22.60 -1.09 -5.89
CA ASP A 255 24.05 -1.12 -6.12
C ASP A 255 24.66 -2.45 -5.65
N PRO A 256 25.88 -2.78 -6.11
CA PRO A 256 26.57 -4.02 -5.75
C PRO A 256 26.70 -4.28 -4.25
N LEU A 257 26.75 -3.24 -3.41
CA LEU A 257 26.79 -3.41 -1.95
C LEU A 257 25.53 -4.13 -1.42
N PHE A 258 24.37 -3.83 -1.98
CA PHE A 258 23.10 -4.41 -1.57
C PHE A 258 22.92 -5.82 -2.12
N SER A 259 23.25 -6.07 -3.39
CA SER A 259 23.21 -7.42 -3.98
C SER A 259 24.14 -8.38 -3.21
N LYS A 260 25.35 -7.95 -2.83
CA LYS A 260 26.26 -8.73 -1.97
C LYS A 260 25.67 -9.02 -0.60
N ALA A 261 25.02 -8.03 0.03
CA ALA A 261 24.32 -8.23 1.30
C ALA A 261 23.18 -9.26 1.18
N VAL A 262 22.42 -9.21 0.08
CA VAL A 262 21.37 -10.19 -0.24
C VAL A 262 21.97 -11.60 -0.40
N VAL A 263 23.03 -11.76 -1.20
CA VAL A 263 23.70 -13.05 -1.40
C VAL A 263 24.17 -13.62 -0.06
N ARG A 264 24.82 -12.79 0.77
CA ARG A 264 25.31 -13.19 2.08
C ARG A 264 24.19 -13.69 2.99
N ALA A 265 23.11 -12.93 3.14
CA ALA A 265 22.01 -13.29 4.05
C ALA A 265 21.12 -14.43 3.53
N SER A 266 21.04 -14.59 2.21
CA SER A 266 20.08 -15.51 1.55
C SER A 266 20.68 -16.86 1.20
N ILE A 267 21.97 -16.89 0.89
CA ILE A 267 22.70 -18.07 0.41
C ILE A 267 23.85 -18.38 1.37
N ILE A 268 24.85 -17.52 1.46
CA ILE A 268 26.12 -17.85 2.13
C ILE A 268 25.89 -18.22 3.59
N ARG A 269 25.25 -17.33 4.35
CA ARG A 269 24.99 -17.54 5.78
C ARG A 269 24.14 -18.78 6.07
N PRO A 270 22.95 -18.98 5.44
CA PRO A 270 22.19 -20.20 5.69
C PRO A 270 22.97 -21.45 5.30
N MET A 271 23.73 -21.45 4.21
CA MET A 271 24.53 -22.60 3.81
C MET A 271 25.68 -22.87 4.79
N SER A 272 26.37 -21.84 5.30
CA SER A 272 27.41 -21.99 6.33
C SER A 272 26.85 -22.46 7.68
N GLU A 273 25.57 -22.18 7.95
CA GLU A 273 24.82 -22.69 9.11
C GLU A 273 24.22 -24.09 8.85
N ASN A 274 24.63 -24.80 7.78
CA ASN A 274 24.06 -26.08 7.33
C ASN A 274 22.53 -26.04 7.23
N ARG A 275 21.97 -24.97 6.65
CA ARG A 275 20.53 -24.79 6.46
C ARG A 275 20.15 -24.92 5.00
N PHE A 276 18.98 -25.50 4.79
CA PHE A 276 18.42 -25.63 3.46
C PHE A 276 18.07 -24.26 2.87
N VAL A 277 18.55 -24.02 1.65
CA VAL A 277 18.13 -22.91 0.79
C VAL A 277 17.35 -23.48 -0.38
N SER A 278 16.19 -22.88 -0.69
CA SER A 278 15.34 -23.32 -1.80
C SER A 278 15.89 -22.84 -3.14
N ALA A 279 15.73 -23.65 -4.19
CA ALA A 279 16.11 -23.28 -5.56
C ALA A 279 15.44 -21.97 -6.00
N ARG A 280 14.15 -21.76 -5.65
CA ARG A 280 13.43 -20.50 -5.91
C ARG A 280 14.14 -19.28 -5.32
N ARG A 281 14.71 -19.40 -4.11
CA ARG A 281 15.45 -18.29 -3.51
C ARG A 281 16.73 -18.01 -4.29
N VAL A 282 17.46 -19.06 -4.69
CA VAL A 282 18.70 -18.90 -5.47
C VAL A 282 18.44 -18.27 -6.82
N ILE A 283 17.44 -18.77 -7.58
CA ILE A 283 17.04 -18.17 -8.86
C ILE A 283 16.73 -16.68 -8.69
N TRP A 284 15.97 -16.31 -7.65
CA TRP A 284 15.65 -14.91 -7.37
C TRP A 284 16.91 -14.07 -7.05
N VAL A 285 17.83 -14.59 -6.23
CA VAL A 285 19.08 -13.90 -5.90
C VAL A 285 19.98 -13.78 -7.13
N SER A 286 20.15 -14.84 -7.91
CA SER A 286 20.97 -14.85 -9.13
C SER A 286 20.44 -13.87 -10.17
N HIS A 287 19.11 -13.77 -10.36
CA HIS A 287 18.52 -12.75 -11.23
C HIS A 287 18.76 -11.33 -10.71
N LEU A 288 18.66 -11.11 -9.39
CA LEU A 288 18.97 -9.80 -8.81
C LEU A 288 20.43 -9.43 -9.07
N VAL A 289 21.37 -10.34 -8.83
CA VAL A 289 22.79 -10.12 -9.07
C VAL A 289 23.09 -9.93 -10.54
N ALA A 290 22.51 -10.75 -11.42
CA ALA A 290 22.68 -10.61 -12.87
C ALA A 290 22.30 -9.21 -13.36
N ARG A 291 21.23 -8.64 -12.81
CA ARG A 291 20.77 -7.28 -13.13
C ARG A 291 21.69 -6.17 -12.61
N VAL A 292 22.34 -6.38 -11.46
CA VAL A 292 23.14 -5.34 -10.77
C VAL A 292 24.63 -5.42 -11.12
N GLU A 293 25.18 -6.63 -11.15
CA GLU A 293 26.62 -6.91 -11.30
C GLU A 293 26.95 -7.61 -12.64
N GLY A 294 25.93 -8.04 -13.39
CA GLY A 294 26.08 -8.69 -14.70
C GLY A 294 25.79 -10.18 -14.71
N GLU A 295 25.33 -10.70 -15.86
CA GLU A 295 24.85 -12.08 -16.03
C GLU A 295 25.90 -13.14 -15.63
N ALA A 296 27.17 -12.88 -15.93
CA ALA A 296 28.27 -13.78 -15.58
C ALA A 296 28.37 -14.00 -14.05
N VAL A 297 28.24 -12.93 -13.26
CA VAL A 297 28.28 -13.01 -11.79
C VAL A 297 27.06 -13.77 -11.26
N GLY A 298 25.88 -13.53 -11.83
CA GLY A 298 24.65 -14.25 -11.47
C GLY A 298 24.75 -15.77 -11.72
N LYS A 299 25.29 -16.17 -12.88
CA LYS A 299 25.56 -17.57 -13.23
C LYS A 299 26.60 -18.21 -12.31
N GLN A 300 27.66 -17.47 -11.97
CA GLN A 300 28.67 -17.97 -11.05
C GLN A 300 28.08 -18.29 -9.68
N ILE A 301 27.28 -17.38 -9.10
CA ILE A 301 26.61 -17.61 -7.81
C ILE A 301 25.68 -18.83 -7.85
N GLU A 302 24.96 -19.01 -8.96
CA GLU A 302 24.12 -20.19 -9.14
C GLU A 302 24.95 -21.48 -9.19
N ALA A 303 26.04 -21.50 -9.97
CA ALA A 303 26.94 -22.65 -10.07
C ALA A 303 27.59 -22.99 -8.72
N ASP A 304 28.09 -21.99 -7.99
CA ASP A 304 28.68 -22.16 -6.66
C ASP A 304 27.66 -22.74 -5.67
N PHE A 305 26.42 -22.25 -5.71
CA PHE A 305 25.34 -22.79 -4.89
C PHE A 305 25.08 -24.27 -5.17
N TRP A 306 25.00 -24.67 -6.45
CA TRP A 306 24.74 -26.06 -6.81
C TRP A 306 25.88 -26.98 -6.41
N THR A 307 27.13 -26.53 -6.56
CA THR A 307 28.31 -27.25 -6.09
C THR A 307 28.25 -27.45 -4.57
N TRP A 308 28.07 -26.38 -3.80
CA TRP A 308 28.01 -26.44 -2.34
C TRP A 308 26.84 -27.31 -1.85
N ARG A 309 25.68 -27.21 -2.48
CA ARG A 309 24.53 -28.07 -2.18
C ARG A 309 24.83 -29.54 -2.45
N GLY A 310 25.50 -29.85 -3.56
CA GLY A 310 25.93 -31.20 -3.90
C GLY A 310 26.89 -31.79 -2.86
N GLU A 311 27.85 -30.99 -2.40
CA GLU A 311 28.78 -31.37 -1.33
C GLU A 311 28.07 -31.62 0.00
N LEU A 312 27.12 -30.76 0.39
CA LEU A 312 26.32 -30.96 1.61
C LEU A 312 25.49 -32.24 1.54
N ILE A 313 24.89 -32.55 0.38
CA ILE A 313 24.16 -33.80 0.17
C ILE A 313 25.09 -35.01 0.26
N ARG A 314 26.29 -34.93 -0.35
CA ARG A 314 27.29 -35.99 -0.30
C ARG A 314 27.75 -36.24 1.14
N HIS A 315 28.14 -35.19 1.87
CA HIS A 315 28.54 -35.27 3.26
C HIS A 315 27.46 -35.89 4.16
N ALA A 316 26.20 -35.43 4.00
CA ALA A 316 25.07 -36.02 4.69
C ALA A 316 24.92 -37.52 4.34
N LYS A 317 25.08 -37.90 3.08
CA LYS A 317 25.02 -39.30 2.68
C LYS A 317 26.12 -40.14 3.32
N ASP A 318 27.34 -39.62 3.36
CA ASP A 318 28.50 -40.31 3.93
C ASP A 318 28.34 -40.52 5.44
N VAL A 319 27.89 -39.48 6.17
CA VAL A 319 27.59 -39.59 7.61
C VAL A 319 26.46 -40.59 7.87
N TYR A 320 25.40 -40.57 7.06
CA TYR A 320 24.27 -41.49 7.23
C TYR A 320 24.70 -42.95 7.06
N VAL A 321 25.53 -43.24 6.06
CA VAL A 321 26.11 -44.59 5.87
C VAL A 321 27.08 -44.94 7.00
N GLY A 322 27.89 -43.97 7.46
CA GLY A 322 28.83 -44.16 8.56
C GLY A 322 28.19 -44.54 9.89
N VAL A 323 26.97 -44.08 10.16
CA VAL A 323 26.18 -44.45 11.36
C VAL A 323 25.32 -45.71 11.15
N GLY A 324 25.57 -46.48 10.09
CA GLY A 324 24.89 -47.75 9.81
C GLY A 324 23.65 -47.65 8.91
N GLY A 325 23.38 -46.49 8.31
CA GLY A 325 22.31 -46.31 7.33
C GLY A 325 22.59 -47.04 6.01
N HIS A 326 21.55 -47.54 5.33
CA HIS A 326 21.74 -48.28 4.08
C HIS A 326 22.21 -47.38 2.94
N ARG A 327 23.13 -47.89 2.10
CA ARG A 327 23.68 -47.12 0.96
C ARG A 327 22.61 -46.73 -0.07
N GLN A 328 21.51 -47.46 -0.18
CA GLN A 328 20.43 -47.16 -1.13
C GLN A 328 19.43 -46.11 -0.62
N ASP A 329 19.36 -45.89 0.69
CA ASP A 329 18.36 -44.97 1.27
C ASP A 329 18.75 -43.51 1.13
N LYS A 330 17.77 -42.61 1.08
CA LYS A 330 18.03 -41.17 0.96
C LYS A 330 18.42 -40.58 2.30
N ALA A 331 19.60 -39.95 2.36
CA ALA A 331 20.01 -39.15 3.50
C ALA A 331 19.30 -37.78 3.48
N HIS A 332 18.25 -37.64 4.27
CA HIS A 332 17.54 -36.37 4.40
C HIS A 332 18.32 -35.43 5.35
N ILE A 333 18.93 -34.37 4.80
CA ILE A 333 19.70 -33.36 5.55
C ILE A 333 18.94 -32.86 6.80
N GLY A 334 17.65 -32.57 6.65
CA GLY A 334 16.82 -32.11 7.77
C GLY A 334 16.66 -33.14 8.90
N THR A 335 16.61 -34.44 8.56
CA THR A 335 16.56 -35.53 9.54
C THR A 335 17.89 -35.68 10.24
N MET A 336 19.00 -35.67 9.48
CA MET A 336 20.34 -35.81 10.04
C MET A 336 20.68 -34.69 11.02
N LYS A 337 20.28 -33.45 10.70
CA LYS A 337 20.43 -32.31 11.61
C LYS A 337 19.60 -32.45 12.89
N LYS A 338 18.36 -32.96 12.79
CA LYS A 338 17.51 -33.21 13.98
C LYS A 338 18.12 -34.27 14.90
N LEU A 339 18.88 -35.21 14.34
CA LEU A 339 19.58 -36.25 15.08
C LEU A 339 20.96 -35.81 15.59
N GLY A 340 21.39 -34.57 15.32
CA GLY A 340 22.70 -34.06 15.74
C GLY A 340 23.89 -34.70 15.01
N LEU A 341 23.65 -35.28 13.83
CA LEU A 341 24.70 -35.95 13.04
C LEU A 341 25.48 -34.98 12.14
N ILE A 342 24.89 -33.82 11.80
CA ILE A 342 25.46 -32.75 10.94
C ILE A 342 24.98 -31.36 11.36
#